data_AF-A0A2N0NH80-F1
#
_entry.id   AF-A0A2N0NH80-F1
#
_cell.length_a   1.000
_cell.length_b   1.000
_cell.length_c   1.000
_cell.angle_alpha   90.00
_cell.angle_beta   90.00
_cell.angle_gamma   90.00
#
_symmetry.space_group_name_H-M   'P 1'
#
loop_
_entity.id
_entity.type
_entity.pdbx_description
1 polymer ?
#
loop_
_entity_poly.entity_id
_entity_poly.type
_entity_poly.pdbx_seq_one_letter_code
_entity_poly.pdbx_strand_id
1 'polypeptide(L)'
;TLVQNPARFYCSICKRCTKGFKSQAEMQRHETLKHIAYNMPPQHICSVSKSELLHLKRIIVKELQKRLKNHHTAVGEQTFSIHCSKDAFVGLFKKYITHYSPCRSSYFCSFKGEGAFDKIGRLLNDKNWGEHNYIKGQLSFAIYMYLKSLKIIVINKKILVNGEMTVKWKVTGGKDKENHKFEAGSAQFHFFLDQCQI
;
A
#
# COMPACT_ATOMS: atom_id res chain seq x y z
N THR A 1 27.90 40.66 3.77
CA THR A 1 26.64 39.89 3.83
C THR A 1 26.87 38.53 3.21
N LEU A 2 27.13 37.49 4.03
CA LEU A 2 27.30 36.13 3.54
C LEU A 2 25.91 35.57 3.21
N VAL A 3 25.59 35.50 1.91
CA VAL A 3 24.36 34.89 1.41
C VAL A 3 24.43 33.40 1.71
N GLN A 4 23.55 32.96 2.61
CA GLN A 4 23.39 31.56 3.00
C GLN A 4 23.18 30.68 1.76
N ASN A 5 23.98 29.64 1.65
CA ASN A 5 23.81 28.60 0.64
C ASN A 5 22.46 27.89 0.91
N PRO A 6 21.46 27.93 0.01
CA PRO A 6 20.21 27.21 0.25
C PRO A 6 20.51 25.72 0.30
N ALA A 7 20.04 25.05 1.35
CA ALA A 7 20.22 23.60 1.52
C ALA A 7 19.82 22.87 0.23
N ARG A 8 20.79 22.25 -0.44
CA ARG A 8 20.56 21.44 -1.64
C ARG A 8 20.01 20.09 -1.21
N PHE A 9 19.05 19.58 -1.96
CA PHE A 9 18.50 18.24 -1.73
C PHE A 9 19.26 17.23 -2.59
N TYR A 10 19.62 16.08 -2.03
CA TYR A 10 20.34 15.03 -2.76
C TYR A 10 19.49 13.77 -2.86
N CYS A 11 19.57 13.09 -3.99
CA CYS A 11 18.94 11.79 -4.17
C CYS A 11 19.85 10.72 -3.53
N SER A 12 19.34 10.00 -2.53
CA SER A 12 20.08 8.94 -1.83
C SER A 12 20.31 7.68 -2.66
N ILE A 13 19.57 7.52 -3.77
CA ILE A 13 19.70 6.37 -4.69
C ILE A 13 20.82 6.63 -5.71
N CYS A 14 20.96 7.87 -6.18
CA CYS A 14 21.97 8.23 -7.16
C CYS A 14 23.36 8.42 -6.53
N LYS A 15 24.25 7.44 -6.70
CA LYS A 15 25.65 7.51 -6.20
C LYS A 15 26.50 8.65 -6.79
N ARG A 16 26.08 9.27 -7.91
CA ARG A 16 26.86 10.28 -8.67
C ARG A 16 26.19 11.65 -8.79
N CYS A 17 25.09 11.91 -8.09
CA CYS A 17 24.37 13.18 -8.24
C CYS A 17 25.05 14.29 -7.43
N THR A 18 26.07 14.94 -8.01
CA THR A 18 26.88 15.97 -7.34
C THR A 18 26.23 17.36 -7.29
N LYS A 19 25.31 17.67 -8.21
CA LYS A 19 24.78 19.03 -8.38
C LYS A 19 23.65 19.43 -7.41
N GLY A 20 23.05 18.47 -6.70
CA GLY A 20 21.91 18.71 -5.81
C GLY A 20 20.69 19.34 -6.50
N PHE A 21 19.51 19.21 -5.90
CA PHE A 21 18.28 19.84 -6.38
C PHE A 21 18.02 21.13 -5.60
N LYS A 22 17.38 22.11 -6.25
CA LYS A 22 17.06 23.41 -5.62
C LYS A 22 15.89 23.30 -4.66
N SER A 23 15.04 22.29 -4.82
CA SER A 23 13.89 22.03 -3.96
C SER A 23 13.62 20.55 -3.76
N GLN A 24 12.87 20.23 -2.70
CA GLN A 24 12.40 18.87 -2.44
C GLN A 24 11.47 18.37 -3.57
N ALA A 25 10.65 19.24 -4.16
CA ALA A 25 9.77 18.87 -5.27
C ALA A 25 10.54 18.44 -6.53
N GLU A 26 11.63 19.13 -6.87
CA GLU A 26 12.51 18.74 -7.97
C GLU A 26 13.16 17.38 -7.72
N MET A 27 13.64 17.15 -6.50
CA MET A 27 14.24 15.88 -6.11
C MET A 27 13.22 14.73 -6.14
N GLN A 28 12.00 14.96 -5.65
CA GLN A 28 10.90 13.99 -5.75
C GLN A 28 10.55 13.64 -7.19
N ARG A 29 10.50 14.64 -8.07
CA ARG A 29 10.24 14.41 -9.50
C ARG A 29 11.36 13.60 -10.12
N HIS A 30 12.62 13.92 -9.81
CA HIS A 30 13.76 13.12 -10.24
C HIS A 30 13.64 11.67 -9.78
N GLU A 31 13.37 11.44 -8.49
CA GLU A 31 13.20 10.10 -7.94
C GLU A 31 12.07 9.33 -8.62
N THR A 32 10.91 9.97 -8.83
CA THR A 32 9.75 9.35 -9.49
C THR A 32 10.07 8.95 -10.94
N LEU A 33 10.83 9.77 -11.66
CA LEU A 33 11.12 9.54 -13.09
C LEU A 33 12.31 8.61 -13.32
N LYS A 34 13.33 8.66 -12.46
CA LYS A 34 14.58 7.89 -12.62
C LYS A 34 14.63 6.61 -11.78
N HIS A 35 13.80 6.51 -10.76
CA HIS A 35 13.81 5.42 -9.78
C HIS A 35 12.42 4.80 -9.57
N ILE A 36 11.57 4.80 -10.61
CA ILE A 36 10.22 4.22 -10.54
C ILE A 36 10.21 2.75 -10.12
N ALA A 37 11.23 1.98 -10.49
CA ALA A 37 11.38 0.56 -10.15
C ALA A 37 12.26 0.31 -8.92
N TYR A 38 12.73 1.36 -8.23
CA TYR A 38 13.55 1.19 -7.04
C TYR A 38 12.70 0.62 -5.91
N ASN A 39 13.10 -0.54 -5.38
CA ASN A 39 12.31 -1.31 -4.42
C ASN A 39 13.14 -1.79 -3.21
N MET A 40 14.34 -1.23 -3.01
CA MET A 40 15.25 -1.65 -1.94
C MET A 40 15.01 -0.80 -0.69
N PRO A 41 14.25 -1.29 0.31
CA PRO A 41 14.10 -0.58 1.58
C PRO A 41 15.44 -0.52 2.33
N PRO A 42 15.61 0.43 3.27
CA PRO A 42 16.84 0.56 4.04
C PRO A 42 17.15 -0.71 4.83
N GLN A 43 18.42 -1.08 4.94
CA GLN A 43 18.83 -2.31 5.64
C GLN A 43 18.62 -2.25 7.16
N HIS A 44 18.59 -1.05 7.75
CA HIS A 44 18.47 -0.80 9.19
C HIS A 44 17.02 -0.86 9.73
N ILE A 45 16.20 -1.80 9.24
CA ILE A 45 14.84 -1.99 9.78
C ILE A 45 14.94 -2.67 11.14
N CYS A 46 14.31 -2.07 12.15
CA CYS A 46 14.26 -2.66 13.48
C CYS A 46 13.52 -4.00 13.43
N SER A 47 14.02 -5.00 14.16
CA SER A 47 13.33 -6.28 14.29
C SER A 47 12.01 -6.07 15.03
N VAL A 48 10.90 -6.45 14.40
CA VAL A 48 9.57 -6.44 15.02
C VAL A 48 9.26 -7.80 15.61
N SER A 49 8.65 -7.81 16.78
CA SER A 49 8.27 -9.07 17.44
C SER A 49 7.28 -9.88 16.60
N LYS A 50 7.36 -11.22 16.68
CA LYS A 50 6.42 -12.10 15.97
C LYS A 50 4.96 -11.84 16.39
N SER A 51 4.74 -11.54 17.67
CA SER A 51 3.42 -11.24 18.22
C SER A 51 2.82 -9.96 17.64
N GLU A 52 3.61 -8.90 17.50
CA GLU A 52 3.17 -7.64 16.88
C GLU A 52 2.81 -7.84 15.40
N LEU A 53 3.62 -8.59 14.64
CA LEU A 53 3.31 -8.91 13.25
C LEU A 53 2.02 -9.76 13.14
N LEU A 54 1.83 -10.73 14.03
CA LEU A 54 0.61 -11.55 14.07
C LEU A 54 -0.62 -10.70 14.41
N HIS A 55 -0.49 -9.77 15.36
CA HIS A 55 -1.55 -8.84 15.70
C HIS A 55 -1.93 -7.94 14.51
N LEU A 56 -0.93 -7.39 13.81
CA LEU A 56 -1.13 -6.59 12.62
C LEU A 56 -1.86 -7.37 11.51
N LYS A 57 -1.48 -8.63 11.25
CA LYS A 57 -2.18 -9.50 10.30
C LYS A 57 -3.66 -9.65 10.64
N ARG A 58 -3.98 -9.92 11.91
CA ARG A 58 -5.37 -10.06 12.38
C ARG A 58 -6.17 -8.77 12.20
N ILE A 59 -5.55 -7.61 12.46
CA ILE A 59 -6.18 -6.30 12.20
C ILE A 59 -6.50 -6.15 10.71
N ILE A 60 -5.53 -6.44 9.83
CA ILE A 60 -5.72 -6.35 8.37
C ILE A 60 -6.88 -7.23 7.92
N VAL A 61 -6.92 -8.50 8.33
CA VAL A 61 -8.01 -9.43 7.98
C VAL A 61 -9.35 -8.91 8.48
N LYS A 62 -9.42 -8.44 9.73
CA LYS A 62 -10.66 -7.90 10.30
C LYS A 62 -11.17 -6.69 9.51
N GLU A 63 -10.29 -5.77 9.14
CA GLU A 63 -10.67 -4.60 8.33
C GLU A 63 -11.08 -4.97 6.91
N LEU A 64 -10.42 -5.96 6.29
CA LEU A 64 -10.83 -6.50 4.99
C LEU A 64 -12.24 -7.11 5.07
N GLN A 65 -12.48 -8.00 6.03
CA GLN A 65 -13.77 -8.68 6.20
C GLN A 65 -14.92 -7.70 6.46
N LYS A 66 -14.70 -6.61 7.20
CA LYS A 66 -15.71 -5.54 7.38
C LYS A 66 -16.14 -4.88 6.06
N ARG A 67 -15.30 -4.92 5.03
CA ARG A 67 -15.56 -4.36 3.70
C ARG A 67 -16.17 -5.37 2.73
N LEU A 68 -16.14 -6.66 3.05
CA LEU A 68 -16.78 -7.73 2.27
C LEU A 68 -18.30 -7.77 2.47
N LYS A 69 -18.98 -6.62 2.45
CA LYS A 69 -20.43 -6.53 2.70
C LYS A 69 -21.23 -7.12 1.53
N ASN A 70 -22.35 -7.78 1.84
CA ASN A 70 -23.30 -8.30 0.87
C ASN A 70 -24.42 -7.31 0.59
N HIS A 71 -24.06 -6.27 -0.14
CA HIS A 71 -25.01 -5.34 -0.76
C HIS A 71 -24.54 -5.05 -2.17
N HIS A 72 -25.46 -4.99 -3.14
CA HIS A 72 -25.13 -4.73 -4.55
C HIS A 72 -24.42 -3.37 -4.75
N THR A 73 -24.67 -2.39 -3.87
CA THR A 73 -23.97 -1.10 -3.85
C THR A 73 -22.55 -1.15 -3.27
N ALA A 74 -22.16 -2.26 -2.64
CA ALA A 74 -20.83 -2.44 -2.08
C ALA A 74 -19.81 -2.95 -3.11
N VAL A 75 -20.28 -3.54 -4.22
CA VAL A 75 -19.42 -3.97 -5.34
C VAL A 75 -18.67 -2.76 -5.88
N GLY A 76 -17.37 -2.93 -6.11
CA GLY A 76 -16.52 -1.85 -6.59
C GLY A 76 -15.24 -1.64 -5.78
N GLU A 77 -14.65 -0.47 -6.00
CA GLU A 77 -13.42 -0.05 -5.36
C GLU A 77 -13.58 0.11 -3.84
N GLN A 78 -12.72 -0.56 -3.09
CA GLN A 78 -12.67 -0.50 -1.64
C GLN A 78 -11.33 0.05 -1.18
N THR A 79 -11.36 0.93 -0.18
CA THR A 79 -10.16 1.47 0.46
C THR A 79 -10.34 1.53 1.96
N PHE A 80 -9.30 1.17 2.70
CA PHE A 80 -9.20 1.42 4.13
C PHE A 80 -7.74 1.74 4.51
N SER A 81 -7.53 2.21 5.73
CA SER A 81 -6.19 2.49 6.25
C SER A 81 -6.08 1.94 7.66
N ILE A 82 -4.88 1.46 8.00
CA ILE A 82 -4.52 1.04 9.34
C ILE A 82 -3.29 1.81 9.79
N HIS A 83 -3.24 2.15 11.07
CA HIS A 83 -2.04 2.69 11.68
C HIS A 83 -1.05 1.57 11.96
N CYS A 84 0.18 1.73 11.48
CA CYS A 84 1.27 0.82 11.80
C CYS A 84 2.61 1.51 11.62
N SER A 85 3.60 1.08 12.39
CA SER A 85 4.97 1.57 12.27
C SER A 85 5.58 1.20 10.92
N LYS A 86 6.64 1.92 10.53
CA LYS A 86 7.46 1.61 9.36
C LYS A 86 8.01 0.20 9.45
N ASP A 87 8.54 -0.16 10.62
CA ASP A 87 9.20 -1.43 10.83
C ASP A 87 8.21 -2.59 10.81
N ALA A 88 7.00 -2.42 11.34
CA ALA A 88 5.94 -3.43 11.25
C ALA A 88 5.47 -3.62 9.81
N PHE A 89 5.32 -2.52 9.06
CA PHE A 89 4.98 -2.59 7.65
C PHE A 89 6.05 -3.32 6.84
N VAL A 90 7.31 -2.90 6.95
CA VAL A 90 8.38 -3.55 6.19
C VAL A 90 8.59 -4.98 6.69
N GLY A 91 8.54 -5.25 7.99
CA GLY A 91 8.62 -6.60 8.55
C GLY A 91 7.59 -7.56 7.96
N LEU A 92 6.37 -7.07 7.69
CA LEU A 92 5.31 -7.87 7.06
C LEU A 92 5.45 -7.95 5.54
N PHE A 93 5.71 -6.83 4.86
CA PHE A 93 5.61 -6.71 3.40
C PHE A 93 6.95 -6.72 2.65
N LYS A 94 8.11 -6.85 3.31
CA LYS A 94 9.46 -6.69 2.72
C LYS A 94 9.64 -7.39 1.36
N LYS A 95 9.19 -8.64 1.26
CA LYS A 95 9.33 -9.48 0.06
C LYS A 95 8.41 -9.06 -1.11
N TYR A 96 7.44 -8.20 -0.84
CA TYR A 96 6.38 -7.79 -1.78
C TYR A 96 6.45 -6.31 -2.15
N ILE A 97 7.48 -5.58 -1.67
CA ILE A 97 7.70 -4.18 -2.04
C ILE A 97 8.06 -4.12 -3.52
N THR A 98 7.20 -3.47 -4.30
CA THR A 98 7.43 -3.22 -5.74
C THR A 98 8.04 -1.84 -5.98
N HIS A 99 7.84 -0.90 -5.05
CA HIS A 99 8.46 0.41 -5.10
C HIS A 99 8.69 0.98 -3.69
N TYR A 100 9.82 1.66 -3.51
CA TYR A 100 10.17 2.42 -2.32
C TYR A 100 10.66 3.81 -2.73
N SER A 101 10.15 4.84 -2.07
CA SER A 101 10.54 6.24 -2.26
C SER A 101 11.26 6.73 -1.02
N PRO A 102 12.61 6.80 -1.03
CA PRO A 102 13.39 7.38 0.07
C PRO A 102 12.98 8.81 0.38
N CYS A 103 12.76 9.64 -0.65
CA CYS A 103 12.39 11.04 -0.43
C CYS A 103 11.05 11.19 0.30
N ARG A 104 10.08 10.33 0.04
CA ARG A 104 8.75 10.40 0.67
C ARG A 104 8.61 9.48 1.87
N SER A 105 9.65 8.71 2.19
CA SER A 105 9.59 7.61 3.15
C SER A 105 8.32 6.77 2.94
N SER A 106 8.10 6.31 1.70
CA SER A 106 6.87 5.60 1.34
C SER A 106 7.17 4.29 0.64
N TYR A 107 6.40 3.26 0.98
CA TYR A 107 6.51 1.92 0.41
C TYR A 107 5.24 1.58 -0.36
N PHE A 108 5.39 0.80 -1.40
CA PHE A 108 4.30 0.37 -2.25
C PHE A 108 4.45 -1.12 -2.60
N CYS A 109 3.36 -1.85 -2.43
CA CYS A 109 3.22 -3.25 -2.80
C CYS A 109 2.04 -3.37 -3.76
N SER A 110 2.19 -4.25 -4.76
CA SER A 110 1.17 -4.55 -5.76
C SER A 110 1.02 -6.07 -5.86
N PHE A 111 -0.19 -6.55 -5.61
CA PHE A 111 -0.59 -7.95 -5.71
C PHE A 111 -1.54 -8.09 -6.88
N LYS A 112 -1.12 -8.80 -7.93
CA LYS A 112 -1.88 -8.96 -9.18
C LYS A 112 -1.61 -10.32 -9.82
N GLY A 113 -2.52 -10.72 -10.71
CA GLY A 113 -2.41 -11.94 -11.50
C GLY A 113 -2.77 -13.21 -10.74
N GLU A 114 -2.59 -14.34 -11.40
CA GLU A 114 -2.92 -15.66 -10.87
C GLU A 114 -2.14 -15.95 -9.57
N GLY A 115 -2.84 -16.46 -8.56
CA GLY A 115 -2.27 -16.75 -7.24
C GLY A 115 -1.99 -15.53 -6.36
N ALA A 116 -2.42 -14.31 -6.75
CA ALA A 116 -2.36 -13.14 -5.87
C ALA A 116 -3.15 -13.36 -4.58
N PHE A 117 -4.34 -13.98 -4.70
CA PHE A 117 -5.19 -14.33 -3.56
C PHE A 117 -4.46 -15.24 -2.56
N ASP A 118 -3.86 -16.33 -3.04
CA ASP A 118 -3.11 -17.27 -2.20
C ASP A 118 -1.86 -16.66 -1.58
N LYS A 119 -1.16 -15.78 -2.33
CA LYS A 119 0.01 -15.05 -1.82
C LYS A 119 -0.39 -14.17 -0.63
N ILE A 120 -1.50 -13.46 -0.73
CA ILE A 120 -2.02 -12.64 0.36
C ILE A 120 -2.49 -13.53 1.51
N GLY A 121 -3.17 -14.65 1.23
CA GLY A 121 -3.61 -15.56 2.29
C GLY A 121 -2.45 -16.15 3.10
N ARG A 122 -1.36 -16.55 2.42
CA ARG A 122 -0.11 -16.97 3.10
C ARG A 122 0.54 -15.82 3.87
N LEU A 123 0.55 -14.61 3.32
CA LEU A 123 1.08 -13.42 3.98
C LEU A 123 0.32 -13.11 5.28
N LEU A 124 -1.02 -13.11 5.23
CA LEU A 124 -1.91 -12.81 6.35
C LEU A 124 -2.12 -14.00 7.29
N ASN A 125 -1.66 -15.20 6.91
CA ASN A 125 -1.89 -16.44 7.62
C ASN A 125 -3.39 -16.76 7.80
N ASP A 126 -4.15 -16.52 6.74
CA ASP A 126 -5.59 -16.78 6.68
C ASP A 126 -5.96 -17.12 5.23
N LYS A 127 -6.51 -18.31 5.00
CA LYS A 127 -6.89 -18.76 3.64
C LYS A 127 -8.19 -18.10 3.14
N ASN A 128 -9.04 -17.66 4.07
CA ASN A 128 -10.36 -17.09 3.79
C ASN A 128 -10.36 -15.58 4.07
N TRP A 129 -9.17 -14.95 4.07
CA TRP A 129 -8.96 -13.54 4.40
C TRP A 129 -9.82 -12.59 3.56
N GLY A 130 -10.10 -13.00 2.33
CA GLY A 130 -10.80 -12.24 1.32
C GLY A 130 -12.14 -12.85 0.93
N GLU A 131 -12.70 -13.78 1.71
CA GLU A 131 -13.99 -14.39 1.43
C GLU A 131 -14.97 -14.19 2.60
N HIS A 132 -16.23 -13.93 2.28
CA HIS A 132 -17.31 -13.94 3.25
C HIS A 132 -18.50 -14.72 2.69
N ASN A 133 -18.83 -15.83 3.34
CA ASN A 133 -19.95 -16.69 2.97
C ASN A 133 -21.18 -16.31 3.80
N TYR A 134 -22.24 -15.89 3.12
CA TYR A 134 -23.53 -15.62 3.73
C TYR A 134 -24.41 -16.87 3.67
N ILE A 135 -25.17 -17.12 4.74
CA ILE A 135 -26.02 -18.32 4.98
C ILE A 135 -26.93 -18.73 3.79
N LYS A 136 -27.15 -17.84 2.81
CA LYS A 136 -28.01 -18.04 1.63
C LYS A 136 -27.25 -18.34 0.31
N GLY A 137 -26.01 -18.87 0.36
CA GLY A 137 -25.24 -19.18 -0.86
C GLY A 137 -24.68 -17.95 -1.59
N GLN A 138 -24.67 -16.78 -0.92
CA GLN A 138 -24.11 -15.55 -1.46
C GLN A 138 -22.67 -15.38 -0.98
N LEU A 139 -21.74 -15.13 -1.90
CA LEU A 139 -20.31 -15.02 -1.61
C LEU A 139 -19.78 -13.65 -2.02
N SER A 140 -19.16 -12.95 -1.06
CA SER A 140 -18.42 -11.70 -1.29
C SER A 140 -16.93 -12.00 -1.26
N PHE A 141 -16.16 -11.48 -2.23
CA PHE A 141 -14.72 -11.73 -2.29
C PHE A 141 -13.86 -10.50 -2.61
N ALA A 142 -12.71 -10.39 -1.96
CA ALA A 142 -11.69 -9.39 -2.23
C ALA A 142 -10.72 -9.93 -3.30
N ILE A 143 -10.54 -9.15 -4.36
CA ILE A 143 -9.71 -9.44 -5.52
C ILE A 143 -10.36 -10.44 -6.48
N TYR A 144 -10.54 -9.96 -7.71
CA TYR A 144 -11.00 -10.74 -8.84
C TYR A 144 -9.95 -11.77 -9.27
N MET A 145 -10.28 -13.05 -9.13
CA MET A 145 -9.71 -14.12 -9.93
C MET A 145 -10.80 -15.12 -10.33
N TYR A 146 -11.70 -14.73 -11.23
CA TYR A 146 -12.18 -15.53 -12.36
C TYR A 146 -13.25 -14.75 -13.13
N LEU A 147 -13.01 -14.43 -14.40
CA LEU A 147 -13.99 -14.49 -15.50
C LEU A 147 -13.34 -14.00 -16.82
N LYS A 148 -13.77 -14.62 -17.91
CA LYS A 148 -13.17 -14.70 -19.26
C LYS A 148 -13.07 -13.39 -20.06
N SER A 149 -13.12 -12.20 -19.46
CA SER A 149 -13.18 -10.96 -20.24
C SER A 149 -12.72 -9.73 -19.46
N LEU A 150 -11.44 -9.39 -19.66
CA LEU A 150 -10.84 -8.10 -19.28
C LEU A 150 -11.71 -6.94 -19.77
N LYS A 151 -12.33 -6.20 -18.85
CA LYS A 151 -12.76 -4.82 -19.11
C LYS A 151 -11.73 -3.89 -18.49
N ILE A 152 -10.89 -3.30 -19.33
CA ILE A 152 -9.97 -2.23 -18.96
C ILE A 152 -10.83 -0.99 -18.66
N ILE A 153 -10.97 -0.61 -17.39
CA ILE A 153 -11.61 0.64 -17.01
C ILE A 153 -10.50 1.68 -16.85
N VAL A 154 -10.42 2.62 -17.81
CA VAL A 154 -9.49 3.76 -17.73
C VAL A 154 -10.21 4.90 -17.01
N ILE A 155 -9.82 5.18 -15.76
CA ILE A 155 -10.22 6.41 -15.06
C ILE A 155 -8.96 7.24 -14.80
N ASN A 156 -8.93 8.46 -15.33
CA ASN A 156 -7.95 9.51 -15.03
C ASN A 156 -6.46 9.06 -15.03
N LYS A 157 -5.97 8.57 -16.19
CA LYS A 157 -4.56 8.24 -16.45
C LYS A 157 -3.92 7.19 -15.49
N LYS A 158 -4.70 6.47 -14.69
CA LYS A 158 -4.26 5.26 -13.99
C LYS A 158 -4.99 4.06 -14.58
N ILE A 159 -4.23 3.13 -15.14
CA ILE A 159 -4.72 1.81 -15.51
C ILE A 159 -4.80 1.02 -14.21
N LEU A 160 -5.99 0.94 -13.62
CA LEU A 160 -6.26 -0.06 -12.58
C LEU A 160 -6.73 -1.31 -13.33
N VAL A 161 -5.90 -2.33 -13.40
CA VAL A 161 -6.33 -3.61 -13.97
C VAL A 161 -7.28 -4.24 -12.94
N ASN A 162 -8.52 -4.56 -13.33
CA ASN A 162 -9.42 -5.35 -12.49
C ASN A 162 -8.65 -6.56 -11.92
N GLY A 163 -8.62 -6.70 -10.59
CA GLY A 163 -7.88 -7.78 -9.91
C GLY A 163 -6.51 -7.41 -9.32
N GLU A 164 -6.17 -6.13 -9.18
CA GLU A 164 -5.00 -5.68 -8.40
C GLU A 164 -5.41 -5.23 -7.00
N MET A 165 -4.70 -5.72 -5.98
CA MET A 165 -4.70 -5.14 -4.64
C MET A 165 -3.39 -4.40 -4.42
N THR A 166 -3.48 -3.15 -3.99
CA THR A 166 -2.31 -2.34 -3.66
C THR A 166 -2.27 -1.98 -2.19
N VAL A 167 -1.05 -1.93 -1.66
CA VAL A 167 -0.81 -1.53 -0.27
C VAL A 167 0.27 -0.46 -0.27
N LYS A 168 -0.08 0.73 0.23
CA LYS A 168 0.83 1.87 0.30
C LYS A 168 1.03 2.29 1.75
N TRP A 169 2.27 2.27 2.20
CA TRP A 169 2.64 2.86 3.49
C TRP A 169 3.28 4.22 3.29
N LYS A 170 2.89 5.19 4.12
CA LYS A 170 3.54 6.50 4.21
C LYS A 170 3.31 7.10 5.60
N VAL A 171 4.13 8.08 5.96
CA VAL A 171 3.80 8.96 7.08
C VAL A 171 2.68 9.89 6.64
N THR A 172 1.60 9.92 7.41
CA THR A 172 0.50 10.86 7.26
C THR A 172 0.50 11.76 8.48
N GLY A 173 0.54 13.07 8.23
CA GLY A 173 0.42 14.08 9.27
C GLY A 173 -0.85 14.90 9.12
N GLY A 174 -1.22 15.57 10.19
CA GLY A 174 -2.38 16.45 10.24
C GLY A 174 -2.29 17.44 11.39
N LYS A 175 -3.34 18.23 11.52
CA LYS A 175 -3.59 19.02 12.71
C LYS A 175 -4.92 18.58 13.30
N ASP A 176 -4.97 18.44 14.62
CA ASP A 176 -6.25 18.26 15.30
C ASP A 176 -7.06 19.58 15.32
N LYS A 177 -8.24 19.53 15.93
CA LYS A 177 -9.12 20.70 16.05
C LYS A 177 -8.52 21.82 16.91
N GLU A 178 -7.53 21.50 17.73
CA GLU A 178 -6.81 22.41 18.61
C GLU A 178 -5.47 22.85 17.99
N ASN A 179 -5.28 22.58 16.69
CA ASN A 179 -4.08 22.91 15.92
C ASN A 179 -2.80 22.16 16.33
N HIS A 180 -2.88 21.12 17.17
CA HIS A 180 -1.73 20.27 17.47
C HIS A 180 -1.36 19.44 16.26
N LYS A 181 -0.08 19.50 15.89
CA LYS A 181 0.47 18.72 14.79
C LYS A 181 0.72 17.29 15.26
N PHE A 182 0.31 16.33 14.44
CA PHE A 182 0.65 14.93 14.64
C PHE A 182 1.16 14.34 13.33
N GLU A 183 2.00 13.31 13.45
CA GLU A 183 2.48 12.50 12.34
C GLU A 183 2.44 11.03 12.74
N ALA A 184 1.84 10.19 11.90
CA ALA A 184 1.76 8.76 12.14
C ALA A 184 1.92 7.97 10.83
N GLY A 185 2.60 6.83 10.91
CA GLY A 185 2.64 5.86 9.82
C GLY A 185 1.26 5.24 9.58
N SER A 186 0.85 5.18 8.31
CA SER A 186 -0.38 4.47 7.92
C SER A 186 -0.15 3.63 6.67
N ALA A 187 -0.70 2.42 6.68
CA ALA A 187 -0.81 1.55 5.52
C ALA A 187 -2.23 1.67 4.94
N GLN A 188 -2.31 2.18 3.72
CA GLN A 188 -3.55 2.26 2.95
C GLN A 188 -3.65 1.05 2.04
N PHE A 189 -4.78 0.37 2.13
CA PHE A 189 -5.13 -0.80 1.33
C PHE A 189 -6.17 -0.38 0.32
N HIS A 190 -5.99 -0.84 -0.91
CA HIS A 190 -6.87 -0.56 -2.03
C HIS A 190 -7.09 -1.86 -2.80
N PHE A 191 -8.34 -2.22 -3.02
CA PHE A 191 -8.74 -3.47 -3.68
C PHE A 191 -10.14 -3.33 -4.28
N PHE A 192 -10.59 -4.35 -4.99
CA PHE A 192 -11.93 -4.40 -5.57
C PHE A 192 -12.75 -5.50 -4.88
N LEU A 193 -13.98 -5.17 -4.51
CA LEU A 193 -14.98 -6.11 -4.02
C LEU A 193 -15.87 -6.55 -5.18
N ASP A 194 -16.07 -7.86 -5.28
CA ASP A 194 -17.04 -8.46 -6.19
C ASP A 194 -17.93 -9.47 -5.46
N GLN A 195 -19.08 -9.79 -6.04
CA GLN A 195 -20.11 -10.65 -5.45
C GLN A 195 -20.61 -11.66 -6.47
N CYS A 196 -20.84 -12.90 -6.03
CA CYS A 196 -21.46 -13.93 -6.85
C CYS A 196 -22.54 -14.67 -6.04
N GLN A 197 -23.57 -15.14 -6.74
CA GLN A 197 -24.54 -16.11 -6.23
C GLN A 197 -24.09 -17.49 -6.68
N ILE A 198 -23.99 -18.42 -5.72
CA ILE A 198 -23.66 -19.84 -5.95
C ILE A 198 -24.95 -20.63 -6.04
#